data_AF-A0A934YTN0-F1
#
_entry.id   AF-A0A934YTN0-F1
#
_cell.length_a   1.000
_cell.length_b   1.000
_cell.length_c   1.000
_cell.angle_alpha   90.00
_cell.angle_beta   90.00
_cell.angle_gamma   90.00
#
_symmetry.space_group_name_H-M   'P 1'
#
loop_
_entity.id
_entity.type
_entity.pdbx_description
1 polymer ?
#
loop_
_entity_poly.entity_id
_entity_poly.type
_entity_poly.pdbx_seq_one_letter_code
_entity_poly.pdbx_strand_id
1 'polypeptide(L)'
;MKRSARVSALLASLALASLASLALVACPAPARPPHPVEQCALACVAKAGAACSEAECARGCEFVLDRVVERQADGILACVARSRRRCTDAAWAECAALIGPHADGGPPPLPPPDDFE
;
A
#
# COMPACT_ATOMS: atom_id res chain seq x y z
N MET A 1 -39.25 53.86 -16.93
CA MET A 1 -38.00 53.08 -17.10
C MET A 1 -37.24 52.84 -15.77
N LYS A 2 -37.89 52.43 -14.67
CA LYS A 2 -37.24 52.24 -13.34
C LYS A 2 -37.37 50.84 -12.73
N ARG A 3 -38.14 49.93 -13.37
CA ARG A 3 -38.43 48.57 -12.84
C ARG A 3 -37.38 47.53 -13.27
N SER A 4 -36.79 47.63 -14.45
CA SER A 4 -35.84 46.62 -14.98
C SER A 4 -34.51 46.54 -14.22
N ALA A 5 -33.98 47.66 -13.71
CA ALA A 5 -32.69 47.67 -13.01
C ALA A 5 -32.74 46.95 -11.65
N ARG A 6 -33.89 46.97 -10.97
CA ARG A 6 -34.06 46.33 -9.66
C ARG A 6 -34.13 44.80 -9.76
N VAL A 7 -34.69 44.28 -10.84
CA VAL A 7 -34.79 42.83 -11.10
C VAL A 7 -33.42 42.23 -11.43
N SER A 8 -32.59 42.94 -12.21
CA SER A 8 -31.23 42.48 -12.53
C SER A 8 -30.30 42.44 -11.31
N ALA A 9 -30.41 43.40 -10.39
CA ALA A 9 -29.61 43.43 -9.17
C ALA A 9 -29.98 42.31 -8.18
N LEU A 10 -31.27 41.96 -8.09
CA LEU A 10 -31.76 40.85 -7.24
C LEU A 10 -31.29 39.49 -7.76
N LEU A 11 -31.31 39.27 -9.08
CA LEU A 11 -30.85 38.02 -9.69
C LEU A 11 -29.33 37.81 -9.53
N ALA A 12 -28.54 38.87 -9.66
CA ALA A 12 -27.09 38.80 -9.43
C ALA A 12 -26.74 38.45 -7.97
N SER A 13 -27.55 38.91 -7.01
CA SER A 13 -27.35 38.66 -5.59
C SER A 13 -27.67 37.21 -5.19
N LEU A 14 -28.73 36.62 -5.78
CA LEU A 14 -29.07 35.20 -5.59
C LEU A 14 -28.04 34.25 -6.23
N ALA A 15 -27.43 34.64 -7.36
CA ALA A 15 -26.38 33.86 -8.02
C ALA A 15 -25.07 33.84 -7.19
N LEU A 16 -24.68 34.95 -6.57
CA LEU A 16 -23.48 34.96 -5.71
C LEU A 16 -23.66 34.14 -4.42
N ALA A 17 -24.85 34.18 -3.81
CA ALA A 17 -25.13 33.42 -2.58
C ALA A 17 -25.15 31.90 -2.80
N SER A 18 -25.56 31.45 -3.99
CA SER A 18 -25.60 30.03 -4.34
C SER A 18 -24.21 29.45 -4.65
N LEU A 19 -23.30 30.22 -5.27
CA LEU A 19 -21.91 29.78 -5.47
C LEU A 19 -21.10 29.72 -4.16
N ALA A 20 -21.34 30.61 -3.20
CA ALA A 20 -20.64 30.60 -1.92
C ALA A 20 -20.99 29.38 -1.03
N SER A 21 -22.16 28.77 -1.26
CA SER A 21 -22.65 27.65 -0.46
C SER A 21 -22.03 26.29 -0.84
N LEU A 22 -21.44 26.15 -2.05
CA LEU A 22 -20.78 24.90 -2.47
C LEU A 22 -19.34 24.75 -1.98
N ALA A 23 -18.72 25.83 -1.47
CA ALA A 23 -17.32 25.79 -1.04
C ALA A 23 -17.09 25.14 0.34
N LEU A 24 -18.15 24.88 1.11
CA LEU A 24 -18.07 24.42 2.51
C LEU A 24 -18.24 22.90 2.69
N VAL A 25 -18.51 22.12 1.63
CA VAL A 25 -18.77 20.67 1.75
C VAL A 25 -17.56 19.81 1.38
N ALA A 26 -16.48 20.40 0.84
CA ALA A 26 -15.26 19.66 0.54
C ALA A 26 -14.31 19.64 1.75
N CYS A 27 -14.71 18.98 2.84
CA CYS A 27 -13.77 18.54 3.86
C CYS A 27 -13.10 17.26 3.31
N PRO A 28 -11.82 17.28 2.87
CA PRO A 28 -11.17 16.03 2.50
C PRO A 28 -11.09 15.17 3.75
N ALA A 29 -11.82 14.05 3.74
CA ALA A 29 -11.66 13.05 4.79
C ALA A 29 -10.17 12.69 4.86
N PRO A 30 -9.56 12.58 6.06
CA PRO A 30 -8.18 12.16 6.17
C PRO A 30 -8.05 10.82 5.46
N ALA A 31 -7.17 10.76 4.44
CA ALA A 31 -6.96 9.55 3.67
C ALA A 31 -6.61 8.42 4.64
N ARG A 32 -7.37 7.33 4.60
CA ARG A 32 -7.04 6.13 5.37
C ARG A 32 -5.64 5.68 4.94
N PRO A 33 -4.73 5.36 5.89
CA PRO A 33 -3.43 4.84 5.51
C PRO A 33 -3.63 3.57 4.65
N PRO A 34 -2.91 3.43 3.54
CA PRO A 34 -3.04 2.28 2.66
C PRO A 34 -2.80 0.97 3.43
N HIS A 35 -3.43 -0.11 3.00
CA HIS A 35 -3.23 -1.42 3.63
C HIS A 35 -1.75 -1.82 3.54
N PRO A 36 -1.17 -2.60 4.49
CA PRO A 36 0.25 -2.93 4.46
C PRO A 36 0.73 -3.54 3.13
N VAL A 37 -0.12 -4.35 2.49
CA VAL A 37 0.16 -4.93 1.16
C VAL A 37 0.22 -3.86 0.08
N GLU A 38 -0.68 -2.87 0.09
CA GLU A 38 -0.66 -1.75 -0.87
C GLU A 38 0.60 -0.90 -0.69
N GLN A 39 1.02 -0.65 0.55
CA GLN A 39 2.28 0.03 0.84
C GLN A 39 3.48 -0.75 0.32
N CYS A 40 3.50 -2.07 0.53
CA CYS A 40 4.52 -2.95 -0.03
C CYS A 40 4.53 -2.89 -1.56
N ALA A 41 3.37 -2.94 -2.22
CA ALA A 41 3.28 -2.94 -3.67
C ALA A 41 3.81 -1.63 -4.28
N LEU A 42 3.45 -0.48 -3.69
CA LEU A 42 3.99 0.82 -4.08
C LEU A 42 5.52 0.88 -3.92
N ALA A 43 6.04 0.39 -2.80
CA ALA A 43 7.48 0.31 -2.57
C ALA A 43 8.17 -0.65 -3.55
N CYS A 44 7.53 -1.77 -3.90
CA CYS A 44 8.03 -2.71 -4.88
C CYS A 44 8.14 -2.07 -6.26
N VAL A 45 7.10 -1.37 -6.73
CA VAL A 45 7.14 -0.68 -8.02
C VAL A 45 8.26 0.37 -8.04
N ALA A 46 8.44 1.11 -6.95
CA ALA A 46 9.50 2.10 -6.83
C ALA A 46 10.91 1.48 -6.87
N LYS A 47 11.13 0.30 -6.27
CA LYS A 47 12.45 -0.34 -6.16
C LYS A 47 12.77 -1.31 -7.30
N ALA A 48 11.76 -2.00 -7.82
CA ALA A 48 11.88 -3.13 -8.73
C ALA A 48 11.08 -2.94 -10.04
N GLY A 49 10.49 -1.76 -10.28
CA GLY A 49 9.65 -1.49 -11.47
C GLY A 49 10.33 -1.70 -12.83
N ALA A 50 11.67 -1.71 -12.88
CA ALA A 50 12.42 -2.07 -14.09
C ALA A 50 12.39 -3.59 -14.39
N ALA A 51 12.19 -4.41 -13.37
CA ALA A 51 12.17 -5.87 -13.46
C ALA A 51 10.77 -6.47 -13.30
N CYS A 52 9.85 -5.72 -12.68
CA CYS A 52 8.56 -6.17 -12.20
C CYS A 52 7.43 -5.21 -12.58
N SER A 53 6.34 -5.77 -13.08
CA SER A 53 5.09 -5.03 -13.28
C SER A 53 4.39 -4.74 -11.96
N GLU A 54 3.50 -3.75 -11.97
CA GLU A 54 2.66 -3.41 -10.82
C GLU A 54 1.84 -4.61 -10.33
N ALA A 55 1.29 -5.41 -11.25
CA ALA A 55 0.53 -6.62 -10.92
C ALA A 55 1.40 -7.71 -10.27
N GLU A 56 2.66 -7.86 -10.69
CA GLU A 56 3.61 -8.78 -10.05
C GLU A 56 4.01 -8.31 -8.65
N CYS A 57 4.20 -7.00 -8.47
CA CYS A 57 4.44 -6.41 -7.16
C CYS A 57 3.27 -6.61 -6.20
N ALA A 58 2.03 -6.38 -6.65
CA ALA A 58 0.84 -6.60 -5.85
C ALA A 58 0.71 -8.08 -5.43
N ARG A 59 0.85 -9.02 -6.39
CA ARG A 59 0.81 -10.46 -6.09
C ARG A 59 1.92 -10.90 -5.14
N GLY A 60 3.15 -10.45 -5.37
CA GLY A 60 4.29 -10.79 -4.54
C GLY A 60 4.16 -10.30 -3.10
N CYS A 61 3.70 -9.06 -2.91
CA CYS A 61 3.46 -8.49 -1.58
C CYS A 61 2.33 -9.19 -0.82
N GLU A 62 1.29 -9.67 -1.52
CA GLU A 62 0.27 -10.54 -0.91
C GLU A 62 0.86 -11.91 -0.54
N PHE A 63 1.72 -12.48 -1.39
CA PHE A 63 2.36 -13.77 -1.16
C PHE A 63 3.24 -13.79 0.11
N VAL A 64 3.92 -12.68 0.42
CA VAL A 64 4.76 -12.52 1.63
C VAL A 64 4.09 -11.69 2.73
N LEU A 65 2.76 -11.75 2.83
CA LEU A 65 1.97 -10.93 3.77
C LEU A 65 2.48 -11.02 5.22
N ASP A 66 2.89 -12.20 5.67
CA ASP A 66 3.45 -12.43 7.01
C ASP A 66 4.69 -11.55 7.24
N ARG A 67 5.62 -11.54 6.29
CA ARG A 67 6.82 -10.70 6.33
C ARG A 67 6.50 -9.21 6.19
N VAL A 68 5.47 -8.85 5.42
CA VAL A 68 5.00 -7.45 5.32
C VAL A 68 4.49 -6.96 6.67
N VAL A 69 3.66 -7.74 7.35
CA VAL A 69 3.12 -7.41 8.68
C VAL A 69 4.25 -7.32 9.72
N GLU A 70 5.26 -8.18 9.62
CA GLU A 70 6.46 -8.15 10.46
C GLU A 70 7.46 -7.04 10.10
N ARG A 71 7.12 -6.14 9.16
CA ARG A 71 7.97 -5.02 8.69
C ARG A 71 9.30 -5.46 8.06
N GLN A 72 9.32 -6.63 7.43
CA GLN A 72 10.51 -7.18 6.77
C GLN A 72 10.50 -7.03 5.24
N ALA A 73 9.44 -6.43 4.67
CA ALA A 73 9.27 -6.28 3.22
C ALA A 73 10.49 -5.65 2.54
N ASP A 74 11.14 -4.65 3.14
CA ASP A 74 12.25 -3.94 2.52
C ASP A 74 13.44 -4.83 2.12
N GLY A 75 13.78 -5.81 2.96
CA GLY A 75 14.84 -6.77 2.67
C GLY A 75 14.46 -7.69 1.50
N ILE A 76 13.20 -8.12 1.47
CA ILE A 76 12.66 -8.97 0.41
C ILE A 76 12.65 -8.20 -0.92
N LEU A 77 12.13 -6.96 -0.94
CA LEU A 77 12.09 -6.12 -2.13
C LEU A 77 13.50 -5.86 -2.70
N ALA A 78 14.48 -5.64 -1.83
CA ALA A 78 15.87 -5.47 -2.25
C ALA A 78 16.47 -6.75 -2.86
N CYS A 79 16.11 -7.93 -2.33
CA CYS A 79 16.49 -9.21 -2.90
C CYS A 79 15.82 -9.45 -4.26
N VAL A 80 14.51 -9.25 -4.36
CA VAL A 80 13.71 -9.42 -5.58
C VAL A 80 14.21 -8.52 -6.70
N ALA A 81 14.53 -7.25 -6.41
CA ALA A 81 15.08 -6.31 -7.37
C ALA A 81 16.42 -6.75 -7.99
N ARG A 82 17.19 -7.59 -7.28
CA ARG A 82 18.47 -8.16 -7.76
C ARG A 82 18.32 -9.57 -8.32
N SER A 83 17.15 -10.19 -8.17
CA SER A 83 16.94 -11.58 -8.58
C SER A 83 16.95 -11.71 -10.10
N ARG A 84 17.69 -12.70 -10.61
CA ARG A 84 17.68 -13.06 -12.04
C ARG A 84 16.37 -13.72 -12.47
N ARG A 85 15.59 -14.23 -11.51
CA ARG A 85 14.30 -14.89 -11.76
C ARG A 85 13.13 -13.89 -11.85
N ARG A 86 13.40 -12.57 -11.81
CA ARG A 86 12.41 -11.47 -11.82
C ARG A 86 11.34 -11.66 -10.71
N CYS A 87 10.21 -10.95 -10.77
CA CYS A 87 9.12 -11.07 -9.79
C CYS A 87 8.25 -12.33 -9.96
N THR A 88 8.88 -13.49 -10.11
CA THR A 88 8.19 -14.79 -10.06
C THR A 88 7.97 -15.23 -8.62
N ASP A 89 6.94 -16.05 -8.37
CA ASP A 89 6.64 -16.57 -7.03
C ASP A 89 7.84 -17.29 -6.40
N ALA A 90 8.63 -18.01 -7.21
CA ALA A 90 9.86 -18.66 -6.77
C ALA A 90 10.91 -17.65 -6.27
N ALA A 91 11.07 -16.50 -6.94
CA ALA A 91 11.98 -15.46 -6.50
C ALA A 91 11.53 -14.82 -5.18
N TRP A 92 10.22 -14.57 -5.04
CA TRP A 92 9.64 -14.05 -3.80
C TRP A 92 9.83 -15.03 -2.64
N ALA A 93 9.54 -16.32 -2.86
CA ALA A 93 9.74 -17.36 -1.85
C ALA A 93 11.20 -17.49 -1.42
N GLU A 94 12.13 -17.53 -2.37
CA GLU A 94 13.58 -17.59 -2.10
C GLU A 94 14.04 -16.35 -1.30
N CYS A 95 13.64 -15.16 -1.73
CA CYS A 95 14.00 -13.92 -1.04
C CYS A 95 13.36 -13.81 0.35
N ALA A 96 12.13 -14.30 0.54
CA ALA A 96 11.47 -14.34 1.83
C ALA A 96 12.13 -15.33 2.79
N ALA A 97 12.57 -16.49 2.30
CA ALA A 97 13.25 -17.49 3.13
C ALA A 97 14.59 -17.00 3.69
N LEU A 98 15.24 -16.05 3.02
CA LEU A 98 16.52 -15.47 3.43
C LEU A 98 16.41 -14.29 4.41
N ILE A 99 15.18 -13.85 4.71
CA ILE A 99 14.93 -12.67 5.54
C ILE A 99 14.06 -13.07 6.73
N GLY A 100 14.54 -12.75 7.93
CA GLY A 100 13.79 -12.93 9.18
C GLY A 100 14.55 -13.75 10.22
N PRO A 101 13.96 -13.90 11.42
CA PRO A 101 14.61 -14.55 12.57
C PRO A 101 14.83 -16.06 12.42
N HIS A 102 14.28 -16.68 11.37
CA HIS A 102 14.41 -18.11 11.08
C HIS A 102 15.11 -18.38 9.75
N ALA A 103 15.75 -17.37 9.15
CA ALA A 103 16.46 -17.52 7.87
C ALA A 103 17.65 -18.50 7.94
N ASP A 104 18.12 -18.83 9.15
CA ASP A 104 19.18 -19.79 9.44
C ASP A 104 18.69 -21.23 9.71
N GLY A 105 17.39 -21.50 9.57
CA GLY A 105 16.79 -22.81 9.82
C GLY A 105 16.13 -22.93 11.19
N GLY A 106 16.14 -21.87 12.00
CA GLY A 106 15.53 -21.86 13.32
C GLY A 106 16.29 -22.67 14.37
N PRO A 107 15.86 -22.63 15.64
CA PRO A 107 16.49 -23.41 16.69
C PRO A 107 16.32 -24.92 16.43
N PRO A 108 17.28 -25.77 16.84
CA PRO A 108 17.14 -27.21 16.73
C PRO A 108 15.87 -27.66 17.47
N PRO A 109 15.22 -28.76 17.01
CA PRO A 109 14.03 -29.28 17.67
C PRO A 109 14.32 -29.58 19.14
N LEU A 110 13.34 -29.27 19.99
CA LEU A 110 13.42 -29.63 21.41
C LEU A 110 13.55 -31.16 21.54
N PRO A 111 14.30 -31.65 22.55
CA PRO A 111 14.33 -33.08 22.83
C PRO A 111 12.91 -33.59 23.10
N PRO A 112 12.61 -34.87 22.77
CA PRO A 112 11.33 -35.46 23.14
C PRO A 112 11.11 -35.34 24.66
N PRO A 113 9.85 -35.21 25.12
CA PRO A 113 9.56 -35.24 26.54
C PRO A 113 10.06 -36.56 27.12
N ASP A 114 10.66 -36.53 28.32
CA ASP A 114 10.92 -37.75 29.08
C ASP A 114 9.56 -38.44 29.29
N ASP A 115 9.46 -39.67 28.81
CA ASP A 115 8.34 -40.56 29.06
C ASP A 115 8.23 -40.73 30.59
N PHE A 116 7.25 -40.05 31.17
CA PHE A 116 6.90 -40.21 32.57
C PHE A 116 6.37 -41.64 32.77
N GLU A 117 7.20 -42.52 33.33
CA GLU A 117 6.77 -43.77 33.97
C GLU A 117 5.87 -43.51 35.20
#